data_AF-A0A9P8I3V1-F1
#
_entry.id   AF-A0A9P8I3V1-F1
#
_cell.length_a   1.000
_cell.length_b   1.000
_cell.length_c   1.000
_cell.angle_alpha   90.00
_cell.angle_beta   90.00
_cell.angle_gamma   90.00
#
_symmetry.space_group_name_H-M   'P 1'
#
loop_
_entity.id
_entity.type
_entity.pdbx_description
1 polymer ?
#
loop_
_entity_poly.entity_id
_entity_poly.type
_entity_poly.pdbx_seq_one_letter_code
_entity_poly.pdbx_strand_id
1 'polypeptide(L)'
;MLNLPPEPQRDPSTFSDSKPPNSASDIASYYRDYGTSRRVPTDRMLPPRSGSLLTSSDFLQNNTSLDELPPRPPAQPTIRLSPSTGRTVAVEPRRGVDLARAFRNLDMMCRQNNVKQDFARQRFHERPGLKRKRLKSVRWRRNFMAGFREMVGKVDRMRRKGW
;
A
#
# COMPACT_ATOMS: atom_id res chain seq x y z
N MET A 1 -31.71 28.70 2.16
CA MET A 1 -30.50 28.77 1.32
C MET A 1 -29.30 28.78 2.24
N LEU A 2 -28.57 27.67 2.35
CA LEU A 2 -27.37 27.55 3.18
C LEU A 2 -26.15 27.90 2.33
N ASN A 3 -25.41 28.93 2.73
CA ASN A 3 -24.22 29.42 2.05
C ASN A 3 -23.07 28.42 2.27
N LEU A 4 -22.56 27.82 1.19
CA LEU A 4 -21.40 26.93 1.19
C LEU A 4 -20.11 27.76 1.15
N PRO A 5 -19.09 27.49 1.98
CA PRO A 5 -17.82 28.21 1.91
C PRO A 5 -17.10 27.92 0.58
N PRO A 6 -16.35 28.87 0.02
CA PRO A 6 -15.64 28.68 -1.26
C PRO A 6 -14.52 27.64 -1.14
N GLU A 7 -14.40 26.78 -2.16
CA GLU A 7 -13.31 25.81 -2.29
C GLU A 7 -11.93 26.48 -2.28
N PRO A 8 -10.92 25.90 -1.60
CA PRO A 8 -9.54 26.37 -1.72
C PRO A 8 -9.01 26.05 -3.13
N GLN A 9 -8.71 27.08 -3.91
CA GLN A 9 -8.03 26.93 -5.19
C GLN A 9 -6.62 26.35 -4.96
N ARG A 10 -6.32 25.21 -5.59
CA ARG A 10 -4.98 24.64 -5.58
C ARG A 10 -4.11 25.42 -6.57
N ASP A 11 -3.13 26.14 -6.05
CA ASP A 11 -2.14 26.84 -6.86
C ASP A 11 -1.36 25.84 -7.74
N PRO A 12 -1.30 26.04 -9.07
CA PRO A 12 -0.65 25.11 -10.00
C PRO A 12 0.89 25.13 -9.96
N SER A 13 1.52 25.85 -9.02
CA SER A 13 2.97 26.12 -9.04
C SER A 13 3.84 25.19 -8.19
N THR A 14 3.31 24.12 -7.58
CA THR A 14 4.12 23.20 -6.74
C THR A 14 4.51 21.86 -7.38
N PHE A 15 4.19 21.62 -8.66
CA PHE A 15 4.68 20.43 -9.36
C PHE A 15 6.02 20.74 -10.04
N SER A 16 7.12 20.68 -9.28
CA SER A 16 8.46 20.73 -9.84
C SER A 16 8.69 19.48 -10.71
N ASP A 17 8.90 19.72 -12.00
CA ASP A 17 9.21 18.72 -13.01
C ASP A 17 10.64 18.20 -12.79
N SER A 18 10.81 17.32 -11.80
CA SER A 18 12.10 16.68 -11.54
C SER A 18 12.30 15.51 -12.49
N LYS A 19 13.11 15.75 -13.52
CA LYS A 19 13.64 14.71 -14.41
C LYS A 19 14.29 13.61 -13.56
N PRO A 20 14.02 12.31 -13.83
CA PRO A 20 14.60 11.25 -13.02
C PRO A 20 16.13 11.29 -13.10
N PRO A 21 16.82 11.08 -11.96
CA PRO A 21 18.27 11.23 -11.87
C PRO A 21 18.98 10.29 -12.85
N ASN A 22 19.84 10.86 -13.71
CA ASN A 22 20.58 10.16 -14.74
C ASN A 22 22.02 9.82 -14.32
N SER A 23 22.44 10.20 -13.11
CA SER A 23 23.76 9.92 -12.55
C SER A 23 23.67 9.20 -11.19
N ALA A 24 24.68 8.38 -10.87
CA ALA A 24 24.73 7.59 -9.63
C ALA A 24 24.73 8.47 -8.36
N SER A 25 25.28 9.68 -8.45
CA SER A 25 25.25 10.70 -7.39
C SER A 25 23.84 11.20 -7.09
N ASP A 26 23.03 11.35 -8.15
CA ASP A 26 21.70 11.94 -8.06
C ASP A 26 20.67 10.92 -7.53
N ILE A 27 20.92 9.64 -7.77
CA ILE A 27 20.18 8.54 -7.13
C ILE A 27 20.47 8.52 -5.62
N ALA A 28 21.73 8.72 -5.22
CA ALA A 28 22.12 8.72 -3.81
C ALA A 28 21.53 9.91 -3.04
N SER A 29 21.45 11.10 -3.65
CA SER A 29 20.81 12.27 -3.04
C SER A 29 19.28 12.08 -2.91
N TYR A 30 18.63 11.48 -3.92
CA TYR A 30 17.20 11.15 -3.86
C TYR A 30 16.86 10.29 -2.63
N TYR A 31 17.64 9.26 -2.33
CA TYR A 31 17.39 8.42 -1.14
C TYR A 31 17.86 9.04 0.19
N ARG A 32 18.78 10.01 0.17
CA ARG A 32 19.24 10.70 1.38
C ARG A 32 18.15 11.63 1.94
N ASP A 33 17.37 12.25 1.07
CA ASP A 33 16.32 13.22 1.43
C ASP A 33 15.13 12.55 2.15
N TYR A 34 14.66 11.39 1.67
CA TYR A 34 13.59 10.65 2.35
C TYR A 34 14.04 9.92 3.63
N GLY A 35 15.35 9.75 3.82
CA GLY A 35 15.94 9.07 4.98
C GLY A 35 16.26 9.98 6.16
N THR A 36 16.18 11.30 6.01
CA THR A 36 16.47 12.28 7.06
C THR A 36 15.25 13.12 7.42
N SER A 37 14.09 12.49 7.51
CA SER A 37 12.92 13.13 8.09
C SER A 37 13.17 13.38 9.59
N ARG A 38 13.47 14.64 9.92
CA ARG A 38 13.26 15.32 11.20
C ARG A 38 13.71 14.51 12.43
N ARG A 39 14.90 14.84 12.96
CA ARG A 39 15.14 14.65 14.40
C ARG A 39 14.04 15.42 15.13
N VAL A 40 13.07 14.71 15.69
CA VAL A 40 12.14 15.29 16.66
C VAL A 40 13.02 15.77 17.82
N PRO A 41 13.03 17.06 18.17
CA PRO A 41 13.78 17.52 19.34
C PRO A 41 13.16 16.89 20.58
N THR A 42 13.75 15.81 21.08
CA THR A 42 13.28 15.13 22.30
C THR A 42 13.48 15.99 23.56
N ASP A 43 14.32 17.03 23.48
CA ASP A 43 14.53 18.02 24.56
C ASP A 43 13.26 18.77 24.95
N ARG A 44 12.25 18.85 24.06
CA ARG A 44 10.95 19.50 24.35
C ARG A 44 9.88 18.55 24.86
N MET A 45 10.18 17.27 25.04
CA MET A 45 9.22 16.28 25.59
C MET A 45 9.40 16.03 27.10
N LEU A 46 10.27 16.79 27.77
CA LEU A 46 10.30 16.78 29.23
C LEU A 46 9.18 17.71 29.76
N PRO A 47 8.35 17.25 30.70
CA PRO A 47 7.40 18.14 31.37
C PRO A 47 8.17 19.29 32.04
N PRO A 48 7.58 20.50 32.13
CA PRO A 48 8.22 21.59 32.87
C PRO A 48 8.50 21.09 34.28
N ARG A 49 9.78 21.17 34.69
CA ARG A 49 10.25 20.91 36.04
C ARG A 49 9.67 21.99 36.96
N SER A 50 8.39 21.85 37.32
CA SER A 50 7.79 22.56 38.43
C SER A 50 8.53 22.11 39.67
N GLY A 51 9.34 23.01 40.22
CA GLY A 51 10.09 22.78 41.44
C GLY A 51 9.14 22.42 42.57
N SER A 52 9.26 21.19 43.05
CA SER A 52 8.89 20.81 44.41
C SER A 52 9.81 19.68 44.82
N LEU A 53 10.71 19.97 45.75
CA LEU A 53 11.50 18.95 46.43
C LEU A 53 10.53 18.16 47.31
N LEU A 54 10.00 17.06 46.77
CA LEU A 54 9.21 16.11 47.54
C LEU A 54 10.11 14.93 47.89
N THR A 55 10.34 14.81 49.20
CA THR A 55 11.06 13.74 49.89
C THR A 55 10.45 12.37 49.59
N SER A 56 11.30 11.34 49.53
CA SER A 56 11.00 9.96 49.18
C SER A 56 10.02 9.24 50.12
N SER A 57 9.55 9.90 51.18
CA SER A 57 8.73 9.32 52.25
C SER A 57 7.21 9.40 52.01
N ASP A 58 6.73 10.33 51.19
CA ASP A 58 5.30 10.66 51.16
C ASP A 58 4.50 9.83 50.13
N PHE A 59 5.17 8.99 49.35
CA PHE A 59 4.53 8.15 48.31
C PHE A 59 4.08 6.77 48.79
N LEU A 60 4.34 6.38 50.04
CA LEU A 60 3.96 5.06 50.57
C LEU A 60 2.64 5.07 51.38
N GLN A 61 1.92 6.19 51.43
CA GLN A 61 0.75 6.34 52.29
C GLN A 61 -0.55 6.63 51.54
N ASN A 62 -0.77 6.02 50.37
CA ASN A 62 -2.11 5.97 49.79
C ASN A 62 -2.54 4.52 49.57
N ASN A 63 -3.20 3.96 50.60
CA ASN A 63 -3.96 2.73 50.53
C ASN A 63 -5.02 2.87 49.42
N THR A 64 -4.68 2.42 48.22
CA THR A 64 -5.63 2.13 47.16
C THR A 64 -5.72 0.61 47.09
N SER A 65 -6.84 0.09 47.55
CA SER A 65 -7.20 -1.32 47.56
C SER A 65 -6.86 -1.95 46.21
N LEU A 66 -6.02 -2.98 46.21
CA LEU A 66 -5.58 -3.75 45.03
C LEU A 66 -6.70 -4.61 44.40
N ASP A 67 -7.97 -4.24 44.57
CA ASP A 67 -9.10 -5.16 44.37
C ASP A 67 -10.10 -4.75 43.29
N GLU A 68 -9.86 -3.67 42.53
CA GLU A 68 -10.70 -3.42 41.35
C GLU A 68 -9.96 -2.68 40.24
N LEU A 69 -9.05 -3.40 39.57
CA LEU A 69 -8.67 -3.01 38.22
C LEU A 69 -9.82 -3.39 37.28
N PRO A 70 -10.33 -2.47 36.43
CA PRO A 70 -11.37 -2.81 35.46
C PRO A 70 -10.90 -4.03 34.64
N PRO A 71 -11.80 -4.99 34.34
CA PRO A 71 -11.44 -6.19 33.60
C PRO A 71 -10.73 -5.77 32.32
N ARG A 72 -9.47 -6.23 32.16
CA ARG A 72 -8.67 -5.95 30.97
C ARG A 72 -9.55 -6.25 29.75
N PRO A 73 -9.78 -5.28 28.83
CA PRO A 73 -10.57 -5.55 27.64
C PRO A 73 -9.99 -6.78 26.95
N PRO A 74 -10.84 -7.68 26.40
CA PRO A 74 -10.37 -8.92 25.80
C PRO A 74 -9.25 -8.58 24.83
N ALA A 75 -8.10 -9.25 25.00
CA ALA A 75 -6.95 -9.05 24.14
C ALA A 75 -7.40 -9.17 22.69
N GLN A 76 -7.21 -8.11 21.91
CA GLN A 76 -7.61 -8.07 20.51
C GLN A 76 -6.94 -9.25 19.79
N PRO A 77 -7.68 -10.01 18.95
CA PRO A 77 -7.10 -11.15 18.26
C PRO A 77 -5.94 -10.67 17.38
N THR A 78 -4.77 -11.28 17.56
CA THR A 78 -3.59 -10.96 16.76
C THR A 78 -3.80 -11.48 15.34
N ILE A 79 -3.86 -10.56 14.37
CA ILE A 79 -4.01 -10.93 12.96
C ILE A 79 -2.68 -11.47 12.46
N ARG A 80 -2.68 -12.68 11.88
CA ARG A 80 -1.49 -13.25 11.24
C ARG A 80 -1.22 -12.51 9.92
N LEU A 81 -0.12 -11.76 9.87
CA LEU A 81 0.36 -11.06 8.67
C LEU A 81 1.36 -11.95 7.92
N SER A 82 0.85 -12.91 7.15
CA SER A 82 1.65 -13.79 6.30
C SER A 82 1.40 -13.49 4.82
N PRO A 83 2.28 -13.91 3.89
CA PRO A 83 2.02 -13.82 2.45
C PRO A 83 0.78 -14.61 1.98
N SER A 84 0.18 -15.43 2.85
CA SER A 84 -1.10 -16.08 2.61
C SER A 84 -2.30 -15.16 2.88
N THR A 85 -2.17 -14.14 3.72
CA THR A 85 -3.27 -13.24 4.11
C THR A 85 -3.94 -12.59 2.91
N GLY A 86 -3.16 -12.13 1.91
CA GLY A 86 -3.68 -11.56 0.66
C GLY A 86 -4.23 -12.58 -0.34
N ARG A 87 -4.14 -13.88 -0.04
CA ARG A 87 -4.66 -15.00 -0.85
C ARG A 87 -5.69 -15.82 -0.08
N THR A 88 -6.28 -15.25 0.97
CA THR A 88 -7.35 -15.88 1.75
C THR A 88 -8.70 -15.32 1.29
N VAL A 89 -9.67 -16.21 1.05
CA VAL A 89 -11.06 -15.85 0.74
C VAL A 89 -11.96 -16.47 1.80
N ALA A 90 -12.72 -15.66 2.51
CA ALA A 90 -13.70 -16.14 3.49
C ALA A 90 -14.88 -16.78 2.74
N VAL A 91 -15.30 -17.96 3.21
CA VAL A 91 -16.48 -18.66 2.70
C VAL A 91 -17.63 -18.31 3.62
N GLU A 92 -18.59 -17.56 3.12
CA GLU A 92 -19.76 -17.14 3.88
C GLU A 92 -21.04 -17.51 3.10
N PRO A 93 -21.62 -18.70 3.36
CA PRO A 93 -22.82 -19.16 2.67
C PRO A 93 -24.00 -18.20 2.83
N ARG A 94 -24.11 -17.55 4.00
CA ARG A 94 -25.15 -16.52 4.25
C ARG A 94 -25.03 -15.29 3.36
N ARG A 95 -23.83 -14.99 2.84
CA ARG A 95 -23.59 -13.88 1.90
C ARG A 95 -23.57 -14.35 0.43
N GLY A 96 -23.98 -15.59 0.16
CA GLY A 96 -24.00 -16.16 -1.19
C GLY A 96 -22.61 -16.46 -1.76
N VAL A 97 -21.61 -16.65 -0.89
CA VAL A 97 -20.26 -17.10 -1.27
C VAL A 97 -20.11 -18.56 -0.89
N ASP A 98 -20.60 -19.43 -1.77
CA ASP A 98 -20.39 -20.88 -1.65
C ASP A 98 -18.93 -21.26 -1.93
N LEU A 99 -18.54 -22.47 -1.53
CA LEU A 99 -17.19 -23.00 -1.74
C LEU A 99 -16.72 -22.90 -3.21
N ALA A 100 -17.59 -23.27 -4.15
CA ALA A 100 -17.28 -23.19 -5.57
C ALA A 100 -17.04 -21.74 -6.06
N ARG A 101 -17.72 -20.77 -5.45
CA ARG A 101 -17.52 -19.34 -5.76
C ARG A 101 -16.25 -18.83 -5.09
N ALA A 102 -15.97 -19.26 -3.87
CA ALA A 102 -14.74 -18.92 -3.16
C ALA A 102 -13.49 -19.41 -3.91
N PHE A 103 -13.49 -20.64 -4.45
CA PHE A 103 -12.37 -21.13 -5.26
C PHE A 103 -12.16 -20.33 -6.55
N ARG A 104 -13.24 -19.94 -7.24
CA ARG A 104 -13.15 -19.07 -8.42
C ARG A 104 -12.60 -17.70 -8.07
N ASN A 105 -13.04 -17.12 -6.96
CA ASN A 105 -12.51 -15.84 -6.47
C ASN A 105 -11.02 -15.95 -6.15
N LEU A 106 -10.60 -17.01 -5.46
CA LEU A 106 -9.20 -17.27 -5.14
C LEU A 106 -8.34 -17.41 -6.41
N ASP A 107 -8.82 -18.15 -7.42
CA ASP A 107 -8.13 -18.32 -8.69
C ASP A 107 -8.01 -16.99 -9.45
N MET A 108 -9.07 -16.18 -9.49
CA MET A 108 -9.02 -14.82 -10.07
C MET A 108 -8.00 -13.94 -9.36
N MET A 109 -7.97 -13.94 -8.02
CA MET A 109 -6.97 -13.19 -7.25
C MET A 109 -5.54 -13.65 -7.56
N CYS A 110 -5.31 -14.97 -7.63
CA CYS A 110 -3.99 -15.51 -7.98
C CYS A 110 -3.58 -15.17 -9.41
N ARG A 111 -4.53 -15.13 -10.36
CA ARG A 111 -4.30 -14.77 -11.76
C ARG A 111 -3.99 -13.28 -11.94
N GLN A 112 -4.73 -12.40 -11.26
CA GLN A 112 -4.47 -10.95 -11.28
C GLN A 112 -3.05 -10.64 -10.77
N ASN A 113 -2.62 -11.36 -9.73
CA ASN A 113 -1.27 -11.24 -9.17
C ASN A 113 -0.20 -12.06 -9.91
N ASN A 114 -0.54 -12.73 -11.01
CA ASN A 114 0.38 -13.55 -11.82
C ASN A 114 1.17 -14.65 -11.07
N VAL A 115 0.65 -15.13 -9.93
CA VAL A 115 1.36 -16.05 -9.01
C VAL A 115 1.86 -17.32 -9.73
N LYS A 116 1.00 -17.95 -10.53
CA LYS A 116 1.34 -19.16 -11.30
C LYS A 116 2.45 -18.90 -12.31
N GLN A 117 2.43 -17.73 -12.95
CA GLN A 117 3.40 -17.36 -13.97
C GLN A 117 4.78 -17.11 -13.35
N ASP A 118 4.81 -16.47 -12.19
CA ASP A 118 6.05 -16.20 -11.47
C ASP A 118 6.64 -17.48 -10.88
N PHE A 119 5.81 -18.36 -10.32
CA PHE A 119 6.24 -19.70 -9.90
C PHE A 119 6.91 -20.47 -11.06
N ALA A 120 6.29 -20.50 -12.23
CA ALA A 120 6.86 -21.17 -13.40
C ALA A 120 8.19 -20.55 -13.87
N ARG A 121 8.32 -19.22 -13.79
CA ARG A 121 9.56 -18.51 -14.15
C ARG A 121 10.68 -18.70 -13.13
N GLN A 122 10.34 -18.82 -11.85
CA GLN A 122 11.31 -19.00 -10.77
C GLN A 122 11.87 -20.42 -10.71
N ARG A 123 11.20 -21.40 -11.33
CA ARG A 123 11.65 -22.80 -11.38
C ARG A 123 13.10 -22.94 -11.88
N PHE A 124 13.53 -22.08 -12.79
CA PHE A 124 14.90 -22.07 -13.33
C PHE A 124 15.46 -20.65 -13.38
N HIS A 125 16.78 -20.54 -13.22
CA HIS A 125 17.45 -19.25 -13.38
C HIS A 125 17.40 -18.76 -14.83
N GLU A 126 16.73 -17.63 -15.05
CA GLU A 126 16.76 -16.91 -16.32
C GLU A 126 17.92 -15.89 -16.31
N ARG A 127 18.87 -16.04 -17.24
CA ARG A 127 19.97 -15.06 -17.42
C ARG A 127 19.42 -13.65 -17.65
N PRO A 128 20.06 -12.59 -17.12
CA PRO A 128 19.51 -11.23 -17.19
C PRO A 128 19.34 -10.71 -18.63
N GLY A 129 20.25 -11.06 -19.55
CA GLY A 129 20.12 -10.72 -20.97
C GLY A 129 18.90 -11.35 -21.64
N LEU A 130 18.62 -12.62 -21.31
CA LEU A 130 17.46 -13.34 -21.85
C LEU A 130 16.16 -12.77 -21.28
N LYS A 131 16.13 -12.47 -19.98
CA LYS A 131 15.02 -11.79 -19.30
C LYS A 131 14.69 -10.45 -19.95
N ARG A 132 15.69 -9.62 -20.26
CA ARG A 132 15.48 -8.32 -20.93
C ARG A 132 14.85 -8.48 -22.32
N LYS A 133 15.35 -9.43 -23.14
CA LYS A 133 14.79 -9.74 -24.47
C LYS A 133 13.33 -10.21 -24.37
N ARG A 134 13.05 -11.13 -23.45
CA ARG A 134 11.68 -11.60 -23.17
C ARG A 134 10.76 -10.46 -22.76
N LEU A 135 11.16 -9.63 -21.79
CA LEU A 135 10.35 -8.50 -21.32
C LEU A 135 10.10 -7.46 -22.41
N LYS A 136 11.09 -7.18 -23.28
CA LYS A 136 10.92 -6.31 -24.46
C LYS A 136 9.86 -6.87 -25.40
N SER A 137 9.94 -8.15 -25.77
CA SER A 137 8.95 -8.81 -26.63
C SER A 137 7.55 -8.87 -26.00
N VAL A 138 7.45 -9.16 -24.70
CA VAL A 138 6.18 -9.19 -23.97
C VAL A 138 5.51 -7.81 -23.95
N ARG A 139 6.25 -6.76 -23.62
CA ARG A 139 5.73 -5.38 -23.63
C ARG A 139 5.28 -4.97 -25.02
N TRP A 140 6.07 -5.28 -26.05
CA TRP A 140 5.72 -4.96 -27.44
C TRP A 140 4.42 -5.65 -27.85
N ARG A 141 4.28 -6.97 -27.62
CA ARG A 141 3.05 -7.71 -27.93
C ARG A 141 1.83 -7.15 -27.19
N ARG A 142 1.99 -6.75 -25.93
CA ARG A 142 0.91 -6.14 -25.14
C ARG A 142 0.45 -4.81 -25.74
N ASN A 143 1.40 -3.93 -26.06
CA ASN A 143 1.11 -2.61 -26.62
C ASN A 143 0.54 -2.73 -28.04
N PHE A 144 1.09 -3.63 -28.86
CA PHE A 144 0.57 -3.92 -30.20
C PHE A 144 -0.89 -4.40 -30.15
N MET A 145 -1.18 -5.38 -29.30
CA MET A 145 -2.54 -5.90 -29.15
C MET A 145 -3.51 -4.83 -28.60
N ALA A 146 -3.06 -3.94 -27.72
CA ALA A 146 -3.88 -2.82 -27.24
C ALA A 146 -4.25 -1.87 -28.38
N GLY A 147 -3.27 -1.38 -29.15
CA GLY A 147 -3.53 -0.51 -30.29
C GLY A 147 -4.33 -1.19 -31.41
N PHE A 148 -4.12 -2.49 -31.63
CA PHE A 148 -4.91 -3.27 -32.58
C PHE A 148 -6.39 -3.34 -32.19
N ARG A 149 -6.69 -3.59 -30.91
CA ARG A 149 -8.08 -3.60 -30.39
C ARG A 149 -8.74 -2.23 -30.52
N GLU A 150 -8.01 -1.16 -30.26
CA GLU A 150 -8.50 0.21 -30.45
C GLU A 150 -8.83 0.50 -31.92
N MET A 151 -7.97 0.09 -32.84
CA MET A 151 -8.20 0.25 -34.28
C MET A 151 -9.42 -0.54 -34.74
N VAL A 152 -9.56 -1.80 -34.34
CA VAL A 152 -10.76 -2.61 -34.64
C VAL A 152 -12.02 -1.97 -34.04
N GLY A 153 -11.95 -1.45 -32.82
CA GLY A 153 -13.05 -0.72 -32.20
C GLY A 153 -13.43 0.56 -32.96
N LYS A 154 -12.44 1.26 -33.55
CA LYS A 154 -12.67 2.41 -34.42
C LYS A 154 -13.35 2.00 -35.73
N VAL A 155 -12.88 0.93 -36.37
CA VAL A 155 -13.48 0.38 -37.59
C VAL A 155 -14.93 -0.03 -37.33
N ASP A 156 -15.21 -0.75 -36.24
CA ASP A 156 -16.58 -1.14 -35.90
C ASP A 156 -17.48 0.07 -35.61
N ARG A 157 -16.91 1.14 -35.03
CA ARG A 157 -17.63 2.40 -34.84
C ARG A 157 -17.95 3.09 -36.16
N MET A 158 -17.01 3.13 -37.11
CA MET A 158 -17.22 3.69 -38.45
C MET A 158 -18.27 2.90 -39.23
N ARG A 159 -18.13 1.57 -39.23
CA ARG A 159 -19.10 0.63 -39.81
C ARG A 159 -20.51 0.86 -39.29
N ARG A 160 -20.68 1.03 -37.97
CA ARG A 160 -21.99 1.31 -37.33
C ARG A 160 -22.57 2.66 -37.76
N LYS A 161 -21.72 3.63 -38.10
CA LYS A 161 -22.13 4.94 -38.63
C LYS A 161 -22.41 4.93 -40.14
N GLY A 162 -22.16 3.82 -40.84
CA GLY A 162 -22.33 3.72 -42.28
C GLY A 162 -21.12 4.18 -43.11
N TRP A 163 -19.95 4.29 -42.49
CA TRP A 163 -18.66 4.50 -43.18
C TRP A 163 -17.91 3.18 -43.35
#